data_AF-A0AAU2NGC1-F1
#
_entry.id   AF-A0AAU2NGC1-F1
#
_cell.length_a   1.000
_cell.length_b   1.000
_cell.length_c   1.000
_cell.angle_alpha   90.00
_cell.angle_beta   90.00
_cell.angle_gamma   90.00
#
_symmetry.space_group_name_H-M   'P 1'
#
loop_
_entity.id
_entity.type
_entity.pdbx_description
1 polymer ?
#
loop_
_entity_poly.entity_id
_entity_poly.type
_entity_poly.pdbx_seq_one_letter_code
_entity_poly.pdbx_strand_id
1 'polypeptide(L)'
;MTSTPKRRQSLDHTELRHLLPAAEATAAPLGRQRQIEEFLMNEIARTPEAAVPVRPAARSRRRLLIAVPATLATLAVAATVVVLTPGDQGAAPARSERVAAPVVPVTVGSVTGLAGAVERISQAAQATPDLVLRPGQYVYIESTVSHLASTVDADSGTAKSWVDKPHQRQVWHSADGRSGWLTEEGKTPEGGTAFNSGTGAALNGPSYDYLRTLPTDPQELLRKIYAETKGAGSGPDQEAFVTIGDLIREQAVPGTLAAALYQAAARIPGVVLVDSATDAAGRTGIAIARTNAASGSRDEIIFDRTSYAFLGERSVQVTEVSGVKPGTVTASTAVLKRAATDAPGIRPGTAQA
;
A
#
# COMPACT_ATOMS: atom_id res chain seq x y z
N MET A 1 30.65 64.09 -30.05
CA MET A 1 31.69 63.29 -29.37
C MET A 1 31.00 62.39 -28.38
N THR A 2 31.11 61.09 -28.63
CA THR A 2 30.26 60.01 -28.13
C THR A 2 30.74 59.52 -26.76
N SER A 3 29.83 59.41 -25.78
CA SER A 3 30.12 58.84 -24.46
C SER A 3 29.54 57.43 -24.36
N THR A 4 30.41 56.44 -24.15
CA THR A 4 30.08 55.03 -23.92
C THR A 4 30.05 54.78 -22.40
N PRO A 5 28.99 54.20 -21.80
CA PRO A 5 29.02 53.85 -20.39
C PRO A 5 29.66 52.47 -20.15
N LYS A 6 30.48 52.41 -19.09
CA LYS A 6 31.21 51.24 -18.59
C LYS A 6 30.27 50.18 -18.01
N ARG A 7 30.65 48.93 -18.29
CA ARG A 7 30.23 47.63 -17.74
C ARG A 7 29.90 47.67 -16.24
N ARG A 8 28.68 47.24 -15.86
CA ARG A 8 28.29 46.95 -14.46
C ARG A 8 29.05 45.71 -13.97
N GLN A 9 29.79 45.86 -12.86
CA GLN A 9 30.39 44.75 -12.12
C GLN A 9 29.31 44.03 -11.29
N SER A 10 29.33 42.70 -11.29
CA SER A 10 28.52 41.83 -10.44
C SER A 10 29.06 41.85 -9.01
N LEU A 11 28.18 42.00 -8.04
CA LEU A 11 28.51 41.94 -6.60
C LEU A 11 29.03 40.54 -6.24
N ASP A 12 30.09 40.50 -5.43
CA ASP A 12 30.73 39.26 -4.97
C ASP A 12 29.88 38.54 -3.91
N HIS A 13 29.95 37.21 -3.89
CA HIS A 13 29.16 36.32 -3.01
C HIS A 13 29.37 36.60 -1.52
N THR A 14 30.46 37.27 -1.18
CA THR A 14 30.85 37.64 0.19
C THR A 14 30.05 38.82 0.72
N GLU A 15 29.67 39.78 -0.13
CA GLU A 15 28.87 40.96 0.28
C GLU A 15 27.38 40.63 0.51
N LEU A 16 26.86 39.60 -0.16
CA LEU A 16 25.46 39.17 -0.01
C LEU A 16 25.15 38.50 1.33
N ARG A 17 26.16 38.12 2.13
CA ARG A 17 25.97 37.44 3.43
C ARG A 17 25.62 38.38 4.58
N HIS A 18 25.80 39.69 4.43
CA HIS A 18 25.51 40.65 5.51
C HIS A 18 24.08 41.21 5.47
N LEU A 19 23.23 40.76 4.54
CA LEU A 19 21.86 41.26 4.35
C LEU A 19 20.76 40.25 4.70
N LEU A 20 21.10 39.11 5.31
CA LEU A 20 20.12 38.10 5.73
C LEU A 20 20.16 37.93 7.26
N PRO A 21 19.01 37.99 7.97
CA PRO A 21 18.96 37.69 9.39
C PRO A 21 19.30 36.21 9.65
N ALA A 22 20.02 35.94 10.74
CA ALA A 22 20.46 34.62 11.14
C ALA A 22 19.29 33.67 11.42
N ALA A 23 19.21 32.57 10.67
CA ALA A 23 18.37 31.43 11.03
C ALA A 23 19.11 30.61 12.09
N GLU A 24 18.60 30.62 13.33
CA GLU A 24 19.04 29.73 14.39
C GLU A 24 18.80 28.27 13.98
N ALA A 25 19.89 27.56 13.68
CA ALA A 25 19.89 26.12 13.58
C ALA A 25 19.85 25.54 15.01
N THR A 26 18.68 25.08 15.46
CA THR A 26 18.61 24.21 16.63
C THR A 26 19.32 22.90 16.33
N ALA A 27 20.49 22.73 16.94
CA ALA A 27 21.30 21.53 16.91
C ALA A 27 20.50 20.30 17.39
N ALA A 28 20.53 19.22 16.61
CA ALA A 28 20.03 17.91 17.05
C ALA A 28 20.92 17.37 18.19
N PRO A 29 20.38 16.73 19.24
CA PRO A 29 21.19 16.24 20.35
C PRO A 29 22.17 15.14 19.91
N LEU A 30 23.46 15.30 20.26
CA LEU A 30 24.60 14.43 19.95
C LEU A 30 24.42 12.93 20.31
N GLY A 31 23.38 12.57 21.06
CA GLY A 31 23.05 11.17 21.39
C GLY A 31 22.45 10.36 20.23
N ARG A 32 21.76 11.00 19.28
CA ARG A 32 21.13 10.32 18.14
C ARG A 32 22.14 9.84 17.10
N GLN A 33 23.25 10.56 16.94
CA GLN A 33 24.29 10.19 15.98
C GLN A 33 25.09 8.96 16.42
N ARG A 34 25.39 8.81 17.71
CA ARG A 34 26.09 7.61 18.22
C ARG A 34 25.26 6.33 18.09
N GLN A 35 23.94 6.39 18.26
CA GLN A 35 23.08 5.21 18.11
C GLN A 35 22.98 4.74 16.66
N ILE A 36 23.03 5.66 15.69
CA ILE A 36 23.04 5.33 14.26
C ILE A 36 24.40 4.75 13.88
N GLU A 37 25.49 5.29 14.41
CA GLU A 37 26.84 4.76 14.18
C GLU A 37 27.02 3.37 14.83
N GLU A 38 26.55 3.17 16.06
CA GLU A 38 26.57 1.86 16.73
C GLU A 38 25.69 0.83 16.02
N PHE A 39 24.53 1.24 15.50
CA PHE A 39 23.66 0.38 14.70
C PHE A 39 24.35 -0.05 13.39
N LEU A 40 24.99 0.88 12.68
CA LEU A 40 25.72 0.62 11.44
C LEU A 40 26.98 -0.24 11.66
N MET A 41 27.71 -0.05 12.76
CA MET A 41 28.90 -0.85 13.09
C MET A 41 28.52 -2.28 13.52
N ASN A 42 27.37 -2.46 14.18
CA ASN A 42 26.86 -3.79 14.53
C ASN A 42 26.32 -4.54 13.29
N GLU A 43 25.86 -3.81 12.28
CA GLU A 43 25.38 -4.39 11.02
C GLU A 43 26.55 -4.88 10.15
N ILE A 44 27.65 -4.13 10.09
CA ILE A 44 28.87 -4.52 9.34
C ILE A 44 29.55 -5.74 9.98
N ALA A 45 29.61 -5.82 11.32
CA ALA A 45 30.25 -6.92 12.05
C ALA A 45 29.46 -8.24 11.99
N ARG A 46 28.20 -8.22 11.56
CA ARG A 46 27.30 -9.39 11.53
C ARG A 46 27.18 -10.06 10.16
N THR A 47 27.97 -9.64 9.16
CA THR A 47 28.06 -10.36 7.89
C THR A 47 29.00 -11.56 8.07
N PRO A 48 28.52 -12.81 8.13
CA PRO A 48 29.41 -13.96 8.13
C PRO A 48 29.85 -14.21 6.68
N GLU A 49 31.13 -13.96 6.42
CA GLU A 49 31.80 -14.39 5.19
C GLU A 49 31.78 -15.92 5.14
N ALA A 50 30.89 -16.49 4.31
CA ALA A 50 30.91 -17.91 3.99
C ALA A 50 32.17 -18.19 3.16
N ALA A 51 33.14 -18.84 3.79
CA ALA A 51 34.34 -19.35 3.14
C ALA A 51 33.99 -20.44 2.12
N VAL A 52 34.49 -20.31 0.89
CA VAL A 52 34.66 -21.43 -0.05
C VAL A 52 36.03 -21.30 -0.71
N PRO A 53 36.87 -22.36 -0.75
CA PRO A 53 38.27 -22.25 -1.16
C PRO A 53 38.44 -22.31 -2.68
N VAL A 54 39.47 -21.64 -3.22
CA VAL A 54 40.46 -22.12 -4.21
C VAL A 54 41.44 -20.98 -4.55
N ARG A 55 42.73 -21.34 -4.68
CA ARG A 55 43.92 -20.47 -4.82
C ARG A 55 44.38 -20.42 -6.31
N PRO A 56 45.39 -19.60 -6.71
CA PRO A 56 45.23 -18.25 -7.28
C PRO A 56 45.79 -18.09 -8.73
N ALA A 57 45.47 -17.00 -9.44
CA ALA A 57 46.45 -16.08 -10.09
C ALA A 57 45.85 -15.10 -11.15
N ALA A 58 46.17 -13.82 -10.93
CA ALA A 58 46.58 -12.78 -11.89
C ALA A 58 45.64 -12.18 -12.97
N ARG A 59 45.56 -10.83 -12.85
CA ARG A 59 45.46 -9.75 -13.86
C ARG A 59 44.11 -9.35 -14.49
N SER A 60 43.79 -8.08 -14.20
CA SER A 60 43.44 -6.99 -15.15
C SER A 60 42.04 -6.38 -15.01
N ARG A 61 42.04 -5.15 -14.48
CA ARG A 61 41.24 -3.96 -14.82
C ARG A 61 39.91 -4.20 -15.57
N ARG A 62 38.81 -3.79 -14.95
CA ARG A 62 37.85 -2.81 -15.51
C ARG A 62 37.03 -2.17 -14.40
N ARG A 63 36.94 -0.83 -14.45
CA ARG A 63 36.14 0.02 -13.58
C ARG A 63 34.67 -0.15 -13.96
N LEU A 64 33.79 -0.25 -12.98
CA LEU A 64 32.38 0.13 -13.14
C LEU A 64 31.92 0.77 -11.83
N LEU A 65 31.74 2.08 -11.90
CA LEU A 65 31.01 2.87 -10.92
C LEU A 65 29.54 2.47 -11.03
N ILE A 66 28.95 1.98 -9.96
CA ILE A 66 27.49 1.94 -9.81
C ILE A 66 27.16 2.94 -8.72
N ALA A 67 26.64 4.09 -9.16
CA ALA A 67 25.94 5.02 -8.31
C ALA A 67 24.58 4.40 -7.95
N VAL A 68 24.30 4.24 -6.66
CA VAL A 68 22.99 3.84 -6.16
C VAL A 68 22.19 5.11 -5.88
N PRO A 69 21.08 5.41 -6.59
CA PRO A 69 20.17 6.45 -6.15
C PRO A 69 19.32 5.90 -5.00
N ALA A 70 19.37 6.61 -3.87
CA ALA A 70 18.44 6.44 -2.77
C ALA A 70 17.01 6.68 -3.27
N THR A 71 16.15 5.66 -3.21
CA THR A 71 14.71 5.78 -3.51
C THR A 71 13.93 5.61 -2.22
N LEU A 72 13.29 6.70 -1.78
CA LEU A 72 12.20 6.67 -0.81
C LEU A 72 10.95 6.18 -1.55
N ALA A 73 10.71 4.88 -1.53
CA ALA A 73 9.44 4.27 -1.94
C ALA A 73 8.72 3.79 -0.68
N THR A 74 7.81 4.60 -0.15
CA THR A 74 6.83 4.17 0.85
C THR A 74 5.47 4.04 0.19
N LEU A 75 5.33 2.96 -0.57
CA LEU A 75 4.02 2.32 -0.76
C LEU A 75 4.01 1.17 0.23
N ALA A 76 3.05 1.15 1.15
CA ALA A 76 2.78 -0.02 1.99
C ALA A 76 2.23 -1.14 1.09
N VAL A 77 3.13 -1.75 0.31
CA VAL A 77 2.91 -3.04 -0.31
C VAL A 77 3.15 -4.03 0.83
N ALA A 78 2.11 -4.76 1.23
CA ALA A 78 2.27 -5.95 2.06
C ALA A 78 3.05 -7.00 1.26
N ALA A 79 4.36 -6.80 1.12
CA ALA A 79 5.29 -7.81 0.63
C ALA A 79 5.55 -8.75 1.81
N THR A 80 4.80 -9.84 1.89
CA THR A 80 5.14 -10.97 2.77
C THR A 80 6.52 -11.48 2.37
N VAL A 81 7.52 -11.22 3.22
CA VAL A 81 8.85 -11.82 3.10
C VAL A 81 8.72 -13.30 3.45
N VAL A 82 8.75 -14.16 2.42
CA VAL A 82 8.86 -15.61 2.60
C VAL A 82 10.30 -15.91 3.02
N VAL A 83 10.51 -16.29 4.28
CA VAL A 83 11.78 -16.86 4.73
C VAL A 83 11.84 -18.30 4.22
N LEU A 84 12.59 -18.52 3.14
CA LEU A 84 12.87 -19.86 2.63
C LEU A 84 13.93 -20.50 3.53
N THR A 85 13.56 -21.59 4.21
CA THR A 85 14.54 -22.50 4.82
C THR A 85 15.38 -23.15 3.72
N PRO A 86 16.71 -23.25 3.88
CA PRO A 86 17.58 -23.84 2.85
C PRO A 86 17.32 -25.34 2.77
N GLY A 87 16.51 -25.79 1.80
CA GLY A 87 16.18 -27.22 1.68
C GLY A 87 15.35 -27.66 0.48
N ASP A 88 14.62 -26.77 -0.19
CA ASP A 88 13.81 -27.15 -1.36
C ASP A 88 14.15 -26.30 -2.58
N GLN A 89 14.73 -26.92 -3.61
CA GLN A 89 14.80 -26.36 -4.96
C GLN A 89 13.41 -26.47 -5.62
N GLY A 90 12.44 -25.73 -5.08
CA GLY A 90 11.16 -25.50 -5.73
C GLY A 90 11.35 -24.57 -6.92
N ALA A 91 10.69 -24.87 -8.04
CA ALA A 91 10.70 -24.06 -9.25
C ALA A 91 10.49 -22.57 -8.94
N ALA A 92 11.28 -21.70 -9.56
CA ALA A 92 11.10 -20.25 -9.43
C ALA A 92 9.64 -19.90 -9.80
N PRO A 93 8.94 -19.09 -9.00
CA PRO A 93 7.57 -18.70 -9.31
C PRO A 93 7.53 -18.06 -10.70
N ALA A 94 6.57 -18.48 -11.53
CA ALA A 94 6.34 -17.90 -12.85
C ALA A 94 6.13 -16.39 -12.70
N ARG A 95 6.94 -15.57 -13.37
CA ARG A 95 6.83 -14.11 -13.28
C ARG A 95 5.48 -13.67 -13.84
N SER A 96 4.65 -13.00 -13.04
CA SER A 96 3.36 -12.45 -13.49
C SER A 96 3.53 -11.61 -14.75
N GLU A 97 2.60 -11.78 -15.70
CA GLU A 97 2.55 -10.97 -16.91
C GLU A 97 2.33 -9.50 -16.54
N ARG A 98 3.07 -8.59 -17.17
CA ARG A 98 2.98 -7.15 -16.92
C ARG A 98 2.34 -6.47 -18.12
N VAL A 99 1.47 -5.50 -17.86
CA VAL A 99 0.81 -4.68 -18.87
C VAL A 99 1.01 -3.21 -18.58
N ALA A 100 0.87 -2.37 -19.60
CA ALA A 100 0.93 -0.93 -19.40
C ALA A 100 -0.17 -0.51 -18.41
N ALA A 101 0.18 0.33 -17.43
CA ALA A 101 -0.78 0.86 -16.48
C ALA A 101 -1.90 1.61 -17.22
N PRO A 102 -3.18 1.30 -16.95
CA PRO A 102 -4.27 1.98 -17.63
C PRO A 102 -4.30 3.45 -17.20
N VAL A 103 -4.55 4.33 -18.17
CA VAL A 103 -4.71 5.76 -17.94
C VAL A 103 -6.20 6.10 -18.07
N VAL A 104 -6.81 6.55 -16.98
CA VAL A 104 -8.22 6.91 -16.90
C VAL A 104 -8.39 8.43 -16.72
N PRO A 105 -9.53 9.01 -17.11
CA PRO A 105 -9.82 10.39 -16.78
C PRO A 105 -9.77 10.62 -15.26
N VAL A 106 -9.08 11.68 -14.84
CA VAL A 106 -9.06 12.08 -13.43
C VAL A 106 -10.37 12.77 -13.10
N THR A 107 -11.31 12.00 -12.55
CA THR A 107 -12.57 12.55 -12.03
C THR A 107 -12.29 13.46 -10.83
N VAL A 108 -12.94 14.63 -10.78
CA VAL A 108 -12.85 15.55 -9.65
C VAL A 108 -13.77 15.06 -8.54
N GLY A 109 -13.21 14.85 -7.34
CA GLY A 109 -14.00 14.53 -6.16
C GLY A 109 -14.63 15.78 -5.55
N SER A 110 -15.76 15.61 -4.85
CA SER A 110 -16.46 16.69 -4.15
C SER A 110 -16.84 16.28 -2.73
N VAL A 111 -16.83 17.24 -1.81
CA VAL A 111 -17.45 17.07 -0.48
C VAL A 111 -18.97 17.13 -0.54
N THR A 112 -19.52 17.70 -1.62
CA THR A 112 -20.97 17.77 -1.85
C THR A 112 -21.54 16.36 -2.00
N GLY A 113 -22.53 16.03 -1.17
CA GLY A 113 -23.18 14.71 -1.19
C GLY A 113 -22.40 13.59 -0.51
N LEU A 114 -21.16 13.82 -0.03
CA LEU A 114 -20.36 12.83 0.68
C LEU A 114 -21.12 12.26 1.89
N ALA A 115 -21.68 13.14 2.74
CA ALA A 115 -22.41 12.72 3.93
C ALA A 115 -23.57 11.78 3.61
N GLY A 116 -24.40 12.14 2.61
CA GLY A 116 -25.54 11.30 2.21
C GLY A 116 -25.13 10.00 1.50
N ALA A 117 -24.00 10.00 0.78
CA ALA A 117 -23.46 8.77 0.19
C ALA A 117 -22.95 7.81 1.28
N VAL A 118 -22.16 8.33 2.22
CA VAL A 118 -21.62 7.56 3.36
C VAL A 118 -22.75 7.00 4.22
N GLU A 119 -23.82 7.77 4.45
CA GLU A 119 -24.99 7.28 5.17
C GLU A 119 -25.61 6.04 4.49
N ARG A 120 -25.84 6.09 3.17
CA ARG A 120 -26.40 4.96 2.42
C ARG A 120 -25.46 3.75 2.39
N ILE A 121 -24.15 3.99 2.23
CA ILE A 121 -23.10 2.97 2.32
C ILE A 121 -23.12 2.28 3.69
N SER A 122 -23.15 3.06 4.77
CA SER A 122 -23.19 2.54 6.13
C SER A 122 -24.47 1.76 6.43
N GLN A 123 -25.62 2.22 5.94
CA GLN A 123 -26.89 1.49 6.08
C GLN A 123 -26.86 0.15 5.33
N ALA A 124 -26.35 0.13 4.10
CA ALA A 124 -26.21 -1.10 3.32
C ALA A 124 -25.25 -2.10 3.98
N ALA A 125 -24.15 -1.62 4.56
CA ALA A 125 -23.23 -2.45 5.32
C ALA A 125 -23.89 -3.08 6.55
N GLN A 126 -24.68 -2.32 7.32
CA GLN A 126 -25.43 -2.85 8.47
C GLN A 126 -26.52 -3.86 8.08
N ALA A 127 -27.13 -3.70 6.90
CA ALA A 127 -28.13 -4.61 6.38
C ALA A 127 -27.53 -5.93 5.84
N THR A 128 -26.21 -5.98 5.62
CA THR A 128 -25.54 -7.17 5.13
C THR A 128 -25.34 -8.18 6.28
N PRO A 129 -25.80 -9.44 6.14
CA PRO A 129 -25.59 -10.45 7.17
C PRO A 129 -24.11 -10.70 7.45
N ASP A 130 -23.76 -10.75 8.74
CA ASP A 130 -22.40 -11.04 9.17
C ASP A 130 -21.99 -12.46 8.77
N LEU A 131 -20.76 -12.61 8.25
CA LEU A 131 -20.12 -13.91 8.13
C LEU A 131 -19.64 -14.35 9.52
N VAL A 132 -20.22 -15.42 10.05
CA VAL A 132 -19.84 -15.97 11.36
C VAL A 132 -19.01 -17.24 11.18
N LEU A 133 -17.80 -17.25 11.72
CA LEU A 133 -16.94 -18.44 11.74
C LEU A 133 -17.29 -19.37 12.91
N ARG A 134 -17.31 -20.67 12.63
CA ARG A 134 -17.24 -21.73 13.66
C ARG A 134 -15.78 -21.92 14.10
N PRO A 135 -15.54 -22.51 15.28
CA PRO A 135 -14.20 -22.87 15.71
C PRO A 135 -13.46 -23.69 14.64
N GLY A 136 -12.22 -23.27 14.32
CA GLY A 136 -11.38 -23.93 13.32
C GLY A 136 -11.61 -23.51 11.86
N GLN A 137 -12.59 -22.66 11.58
CA GLN A 137 -12.81 -22.14 10.23
C GLN A 137 -11.89 -20.98 9.86
N TYR A 138 -11.79 -20.74 8.55
CA TYR A 138 -11.02 -19.67 7.95
C TYR A 138 -11.93 -18.66 7.26
N VAL A 139 -11.55 -17.38 7.28
CA VAL A 139 -12.09 -16.38 6.37
C VAL A 139 -11.45 -16.59 5.00
N TYR A 140 -12.26 -16.99 4.02
CA TYR A 140 -11.88 -17.05 2.62
C TYR A 140 -12.25 -15.76 1.90
N ILE A 141 -11.33 -15.22 1.11
CA ILE A 141 -11.54 -14.06 0.26
C ILE A 141 -11.01 -14.36 -1.13
N GLU A 142 -11.86 -14.14 -2.13
CA GLU A 142 -11.52 -14.18 -3.55
C GLU A 142 -11.49 -12.76 -4.10
N SER A 143 -10.42 -12.41 -4.80
CA SER A 143 -10.27 -11.10 -5.43
C SER A 143 -9.60 -11.16 -6.80
N THR A 144 -9.85 -10.12 -7.59
CA THR A 144 -8.98 -9.74 -8.71
C THR A 144 -8.08 -8.62 -8.25
N VAL A 145 -6.78 -8.71 -8.54
CA VAL A 145 -5.78 -7.71 -8.13
C VAL A 145 -4.87 -7.31 -9.29
N SER A 146 -4.39 -6.07 -9.26
CA SER A 146 -3.44 -5.49 -10.22
C SER A 146 -2.63 -4.42 -9.49
N HIS A 147 -1.33 -4.64 -9.34
CA HIS A 147 -0.44 -3.74 -8.58
C HIS A 147 0.70 -3.20 -9.44
N LEU A 148 1.24 -2.04 -9.05
CA LEU A 148 2.38 -1.40 -9.70
C LEU A 148 3.58 -2.34 -9.69
N ALA A 149 4.07 -2.68 -10.88
CA ALA A 149 5.19 -3.60 -11.08
C ALA A 149 6.51 -2.88 -11.41
N SER A 150 6.45 -1.76 -12.12
CA SER A 150 7.61 -0.90 -12.43
C SER A 150 7.15 0.49 -12.86
N THR A 151 7.96 1.52 -12.62
CA THR A 151 7.75 2.90 -13.11
C THR A 151 8.77 3.32 -14.17
N VAL A 152 9.73 2.44 -14.50
CA VAL A 152 10.80 2.72 -15.46
C VAL A 152 10.81 1.65 -16.54
N ASP A 153 10.86 2.11 -17.79
CA ASP A 153 11.27 1.33 -18.95
C ASP A 153 12.81 1.41 -19.03
N ALA A 154 13.48 0.30 -18.70
CA ALA A 154 14.93 0.24 -18.58
C ALA A 154 15.66 0.48 -19.92
N ASP A 155 14.96 0.33 -21.04
CA ASP A 155 15.53 0.39 -22.39
C ASP A 155 15.38 1.77 -23.03
N SER A 156 14.33 2.53 -22.67
CA SER A 156 14.02 3.82 -23.30
C SER A 156 14.16 5.05 -22.41
N GLY A 157 14.35 4.88 -21.08
CA GLY A 157 14.43 6.00 -20.13
C GLY A 157 13.15 6.84 -20.04
N THR A 158 12.07 6.39 -20.67
CA THR A 158 10.75 7.04 -20.61
C THR A 158 10.00 6.50 -19.40
N ALA A 159 9.41 7.39 -18.60
CA ALA A 159 8.53 6.97 -17.50
C ALA A 159 7.28 6.30 -18.08
N LYS A 160 7.29 4.96 -18.08
CA LYS A 160 6.13 4.11 -18.37
C LYS A 160 5.84 3.32 -17.12
N SER A 161 4.65 3.52 -16.58
CA SER A 161 4.15 2.72 -15.47
C SER A 161 3.60 1.40 -16.00
N TRP A 162 4.03 0.32 -15.39
CA TRP A 162 3.59 -1.04 -15.66
C TRP A 162 2.92 -1.59 -14.42
N VAL A 163 1.79 -2.27 -14.60
CA VAL A 163 1.11 -3.01 -13.55
C VAL A 163 1.16 -4.50 -13.87
N ASP A 164 1.00 -5.33 -12.85
CA ASP A 164 0.64 -6.73 -13.07
C ASP A 164 -0.69 -6.77 -13.84
N LYS A 165 -0.78 -7.65 -14.84
CA LYS A 165 -2.07 -7.93 -15.49
C LYS A 165 -3.08 -8.33 -14.42
N PRO A 166 -4.33 -7.84 -14.45
CA PRO A 166 -5.35 -8.27 -13.51
C PRO A 166 -5.44 -9.79 -13.45
N HIS A 167 -5.30 -10.35 -12.25
CA HIS A 167 -5.24 -11.79 -12.03
C HIS A 167 -5.93 -12.18 -10.72
N GLN A 168 -6.20 -13.47 -10.55
CA GLN A 168 -6.87 -13.94 -9.33
C GLN A 168 -5.92 -14.03 -8.14
N ARG A 169 -6.44 -13.62 -6.99
CA ARG A 169 -5.87 -13.84 -5.66
C ARG A 169 -6.93 -14.46 -4.76
N GLN A 170 -6.54 -15.48 -4.02
CA GLN A 170 -7.37 -16.19 -3.05
C GLN A 170 -6.61 -16.31 -1.75
N VAL A 171 -7.21 -15.88 -0.66
CA VAL A 171 -6.58 -15.92 0.67
C VAL A 171 -7.51 -16.54 1.69
N TRP A 172 -6.91 -17.29 2.61
CA TRP A 172 -7.58 -17.91 3.75
C TRP A 172 -6.88 -17.43 5.02
N HIS A 173 -7.60 -16.73 5.90
CA HIS A 173 -7.07 -16.29 7.20
C HIS A 173 -7.72 -17.10 8.33
N SER A 174 -6.91 -17.62 9.26
CA SER A 174 -7.45 -18.15 10.51
C SER A 174 -8.15 -17.05 11.30
N ALA A 175 -9.12 -17.41 12.15
CA ALA A 175 -9.89 -16.44 12.92
C ALA A 175 -9.00 -15.50 13.77
N ASP A 176 -7.93 -16.04 14.35
CA ASP A 176 -6.94 -15.31 15.15
C ASP A 176 -5.90 -14.55 14.31
N GLY A 177 -5.88 -14.78 12.99
CA GLY A 177 -4.98 -14.18 12.02
C GLY A 177 -3.57 -14.77 11.98
N ARG A 178 -3.24 -15.77 12.83
CA ARG A 178 -1.86 -16.27 12.97
C ARG A 178 -1.37 -17.13 11.82
N SER A 179 -2.29 -17.73 11.08
CA SER A 179 -1.98 -18.66 10.00
C SER A 179 -2.93 -18.46 8.83
N GLY A 180 -2.51 -18.94 7.66
CA GLY A 180 -3.36 -18.90 6.50
C GLY A 180 -2.75 -19.53 5.27
N TRP A 181 -3.44 -19.34 4.16
CA TRP A 181 -3.05 -19.84 2.85
C TRP A 181 -3.27 -18.78 1.80
N LEU A 182 -2.37 -18.71 0.83
CA LEU A 182 -2.43 -17.78 -0.28
C LEU A 182 -2.27 -18.55 -1.59
N THR A 183 -3.17 -18.27 -2.53
CA THR A 183 -3.02 -18.64 -3.93
C THR A 183 -3.14 -17.37 -4.74
N GLU A 184 -2.07 -17.00 -5.44
CA GLU A 184 -2.03 -15.81 -6.28
C GLU A 184 -1.38 -16.16 -7.61
N GLU A 185 -2.13 -15.98 -8.69
CA GLU A 185 -1.77 -16.43 -10.03
C GLU A 185 -0.45 -15.77 -10.48
N GLY A 186 0.55 -16.60 -10.80
CA GLY A 186 1.88 -16.11 -11.19
C GLY A 186 2.66 -15.44 -10.05
N LYS A 187 2.30 -15.67 -8.79
CA LYS A 187 3.04 -15.17 -7.61
C LYS A 187 3.32 -16.27 -6.60
N THR A 188 2.41 -17.23 -6.43
CA THR A 188 2.60 -18.41 -5.58
C THR A 188 2.87 -19.67 -6.41
N PRO A 189 3.47 -20.72 -5.81
CA PRO A 189 3.54 -22.05 -6.43
C PRO A 189 2.15 -22.59 -6.80
N GLU A 190 2.12 -23.58 -7.70
CA GLU A 190 0.91 -24.33 -8.01
C GLU A 190 0.34 -24.97 -6.73
N GLY A 191 -0.95 -24.79 -6.47
CA GLY A 191 -1.61 -25.19 -5.21
C GLY A 191 -1.57 -24.12 -4.10
N GLY A 192 -0.74 -23.07 -4.22
CA GLY A 192 -0.61 -22.00 -3.23
C GLY A 192 0.45 -22.27 -2.17
N THR A 193 0.51 -21.41 -1.16
CA THR A 193 1.49 -21.49 -0.07
C THR A 193 0.84 -21.15 1.27
N ALA A 194 1.27 -21.85 2.32
CA ALA A 194 0.94 -21.48 3.68
C ALA A 194 1.72 -20.22 4.10
N PHE A 195 1.14 -19.44 5.01
CA PHE A 195 1.83 -18.36 5.71
C PHE A 195 1.50 -18.40 7.19
N ASN A 196 2.41 -17.88 8.01
CA ASN A 196 2.23 -17.70 9.45
C ASN A 196 2.68 -16.29 9.82
N SER A 197 1.81 -15.51 10.46
CA SER A 197 2.18 -14.26 11.10
C SER A 197 2.51 -14.57 12.56
N GLY A 198 3.80 -14.71 12.90
CA GLY A 198 4.24 -14.98 14.27
C GLY A 198 3.90 -13.86 15.29
N THR A 199 3.25 -12.79 14.84
CA THR A 199 2.77 -11.65 15.63
C THR A 199 1.26 -11.73 15.85
N GLY A 200 0.79 -11.25 17.00
CA GLY A 200 -0.64 -11.08 17.25
C GLY A 200 -1.28 -10.05 16.31
N ALA A 201 -2.59 -10.19 16.07
CA ALA A 201 -3.34 -9.30 15.20
C ALA A 201 -3.38 -7.84 15.70
N ALA A 202 -3.31 -6.89 14.77
CA ALA A 202 -3.31 -5.44 15.01
C ALA A 202 -3.96 -4.71 13.83
N LEU A 203 -4.10 -3.38 13.88
CA LEU A 203 -4.71 -2.62 12.76
C LEU A 203 -4.02 -2.86 11.41
N ASN A 204 -2.69 -2.96 11.39
CA ASN A 204 -1.89 -3.18 10.17
C ASN A 204 -1.68 -4.66 9.82
N GLY A 205 -2.44 -5.54 10.47
CA GLY A 205 -2.49 -6.97 10.26
C GLY A 205 -3.71 -7.53 10.99
N PRO A 206 -4.93 -7.13 10.60
CA PRO A 206 -6.12 -7.44 11.36
C PRO A 206 -6.44 -8.92 11.26
N SER A 207 -7.18 -9.44 12.22
CA SER A 207 -7.79 -10.76 12.17
C SER A 207 -9.31 -10.66 12.35
N TYR A 208 -10.03 -11.72 12.00
CA TYR A 208 -11.46 -11.81 12.25
C TYR A 208 -11.79 -11.56 13.73
N ASP A 209 -11.05 -12.19 14.65
CA ASP A 209 -11.26 -12.01 16.09
C ASP A 209 -10.92 -10.59 16.55
N TYR A 210 -9.81 -10.03 16.04
CA TYR A 210 -9.38 -8.67 16.39
C TYR A 210 -10.41 -7.62 15.97
N LEU A 211 -10.98 -7.73 14.76
CA LEU A 211 -12.00 -6.80 14.28
C LEU A 211 -13.19 -6.71 15.24
N ARG A 212 -13.62 -7.83 15.83
CA ARG A 212 -14.75 -7.88 16.77
C ARG A 212 -14.46 -7.19 18.11
N THR A 213 -13.20 -6.83 18.37
CA THR A 213 -12.79 -6.05 19.55
C THR A 213 -12.77 -4.54 19.29
N LEU A 214 -12.88 -4.12 18.03
CA LEU A 214 -12.81 -2.70 17.68
C LEU A 214 -14.08 -1.96 18.09
N PRO A 215 -13.96 -0.69 18.52
CA PRO A 215 -15.12 0.14 18.81
C PRO A 215 -15.94 0.37 17.53
N THR A 216 -17.26 0.44 17.68
CA THR A 216 -18.20 0.69 16.58
C THR A 216 -18.74 2.13 16.58
N ASP A 217 -18.30 2.98 17.52
CA ASP A 217 -18.47 4.42 17.39
C ASP A 217 -17.43 4.98 16.39
N PRO A 218 -17.86 5.71 15.34
CA PRO A 218 -16.94 6.20 14.30
C PRO A 218 -15.85 7.14 14.82
N GLN A 219 -16.13 7.94 15.85
CA GLN A 219 -15.15 8.90 16.39
C GLN A 219 -14.13 8.20 17.28
N GLU A 220 -14.59 7.29 18.14
CA GLU A 220 -13.70 6.46 18.95
C GLU A 220 -12.80 5.57 18.09
N LEU A 221 -13.37 4.97 17.03
CA LEU A 221 -12.63 4.17 16.08
C LEU A 221 -11.57 4.99 15.35
N LEU A 222 -11.94 6.16 14.82
CA LEU A 222 -11.00 7.05 14.16
C LEU A 222 -9.87 7.50 15.10
N ARG A 223 -10.20 7.85 16.35
CA ARG A 223 -9.21 8.22 17.36
C ARG A 223 -8.25 7.07 17.67
N LYS A 224 -8.74 5.83 17.75
CA LYS A 224 -7.92 4.64 17.94
C LYS A 224 -6.96 4.44 16.76
N ILE A 225 -7.47 4.57 15.52
CA ILE A 225 -6.66 4.47 14.30
C ILE A 225 -5.53 5.50 14.32
N TYR A 226 -5.83 6.78 14.51
CA TYR A 226 -4.79 7.82 14.60
C TYR A 226 -3.76 7.59 15.70
N ALA A 227 -4.18 7.03 16.83
CA ALA A 227 -3.27 6.77 17.95
C ALA A 227 -2.28 5.63 17.62
N GLU A 228 -2.76 4.56 17.00
CA GLU A 228 -1.98 3.36 16.69
C GLU A 228 -1.14 3.49 15.42
N THR A 229 -1.56 4.33 14.48
CA THR A 229 -0.80 4.60 13.24
C THR A 229 0.10 5.83 13.34
N LYS A 230 0.25 6.40 14.55
CA LYS A 230 1.04 7.61 14.79
C LYS A 230 2.50 7.41 14.31
N GLY A 231 2.91 8.27 13.39
CA GLY A 231 4.27 8.26 12.83
C GLY A 231 4.47 7.29 11.67
N ALA A 232 3.43 6.56 11.26
CA ALA A 232 3.42 5.76 10.04
C ALA A 232 2.91 6.57 8.84
N GLY A 233 3.11 5.99 7.64
CA GLY A 233 2.68 6.57 6.37
C GLY A 233 3.34 7.91 6.03
N SER A 234 2.76 8.60 5.04
CA SER A 234 3.21 9.94 4.62
C SER A 234 2.56 11.08 5.41
N GLY A 235 1.70 10.75 6.38
CA GLY A 235 0.95 11.70 7.19
C GLY A 235 -0.25 11.03 7.86
N PRO A 236 -0.72 11.55 9.00
CA PRO A 236 -1.70 10.88 9.86
C PRO A 236 -3.02 10.60 9.14
N ASP A 237 -3.52 11.56 8.39
CA ASP A 237 -4.80 11.44 7.68
C ASP A 237 -4.73 10.46 6.50
N GLN A 238 -3.60 10.43 5.79
CA GLN A 238 -3.41 9.50 4.69
C GLN A 238 -3.31 8.07 5.21
N GLU A 239 -2.50 7.88 6.25
CA GLU A 239 -2.32 6.59 6.88
C GLU A 239 -3.64 6.08 7.44
N ALA A 240 -4.40 6.91 8.17
CA ALA A 240 -5.71 6.54 8.67
C ALA A 240 -6.67 6.09 7.56
N PHE A 241 -6.66 6.75 6.40
CA PHE A 241 -7.50 6.38 5.26
C PHE A 241 -7.10 5.02 4.67
N VAL A 242 -5.79 4.78 4.49
CA VAL A 242 -5.26 3.50 4.00
C VAL A 242 -5.56 2.36 4.97
N THR A 243 -5.32 2.57 6.28
CA THR A 243 -5.63 1.57 7.31
C THR A 243 -7.11 1.18 7.29
N ILE A 244 -8.03 2.13 7.08
CA ILE A 244 -9.46 1.81 6.95
C ILE A 244 -9.70 0.89 5.75
N GLY A 245 -9.12 1.21 4.59
CA GLY A 245 -9.20 0.37 3.39
C GLY A 245 -8.70 -1.06 3.63
N ASP A 246 -7.53 -1.21 4.26
CA ASP A 246 -6.93 -2.50 4.59
C ASP A 246 -7.79 -3.34 5.54
N LEU A 247 -8.42 -2.71 6.54
CA LEU A 247 -9.36 -3.38 7.44
C LEU A 247 -10.58 -3.94 6.71
N ILE A 248 -11.01 -3.29 5.62
CA ILE A 248 -12.20 -3.68 4.84
C ILE A 248 -11.86 -4.74 3.80
N ARG A 249 -10.73 -4.60 3.08
CA ARG A 249 -10.43 -5.41 1.90
C ARG A 249 -10.14 -6.87 2.22
N GLU A 250 -9.28 -7.13 3.21
CA GLU A 250 -8.76 -8.48 3.48
C GLU A 250 -9.42 -9.19 4.67
N GLN A 251 -10.62 -8.76 5.09
CA GLN A 251 -11.33 -9.42 6.18
C GLN A 251 -12.84 -9.53 5.99
N ALA A 252 -13.44 -10.39 6.82
CA ALA A 252 -14.88 -10.47 7.03
C ALA A 252 -15.29 -9.49 8.15
N VAL A 253 -15.44 -8.22 7.78
CA VAL A 253 -15.81 -7.14 8.71
C VAL A 253 -17.30 -7.24 9.06
N PRO A 254 -17.68 -7.26 10.35
CA PRO A 254 -19.10 -7.16 10.75
C PRO A 254 -19.76 -5.88 10.21
N GLY A 255 -21.02 -5.96 9.81
CA GLY A 255 -21.73 -4.87 9.14
C GLY A 255 -21.74 -3.55 9.94
N THR A 256 -21.93 -3.63 11.25
CA THR A 256 -21.86 -2.47 12.16
C THR A 256 -20.47 -1.83 12.20
N LEU A 257 -19.41 -2.65 12.18
CA LEU A 257 -18.03 -2.15 12.16
C LEU A 257 -17.68 -1.56 10.80
N ALA A 258 -18.09 -2.19 9.70
CA ALA A 258 -17.89 -1.67 8.36
C ALA A 258 -18.56 -0.28 8.22
N ALA A 259 -19.80 -0.14 8.71
CA ALA A 259 -20.49 1.14 8.75
C ALA A 259 -19.73 2.22 9.54
N ALA A 260 -19.17 1.86 10.70
CA ALA A 260 -18.35 2.75 11.51
C ALA A 260 -17.05 3.16 10.80
N LEU A 261 -16.39 2.23 10.10
CA LEU A 261 -15.19 2.49 9.30
C LEU A 261 -15.48 3.47 8.15
N TYR A 262 -16.59 3.32 7.44
CA TYR A 262 -16.97 4.25 6.37
C TYR A 262 -17.29 5.65 6.90
N GLN A 263 -17.98 5.73 8.04
CA GLN A 263 -18.25 7.01 8.72
C GLN A 263 -16.98 7.64 9.28
N ALA A 264 -16.04 6.85 9.78
CA ALA A 264 -14.72 7.31 10.22
C ALA A 264 -13.91 7.85 9.04
N ALA A 265 -13.88 7.14 7.90
CA ALA A 265 -13.20 7.59 6.69
C ALA A 265 -13.71 8.95 6.22
N ALA A 266 -15.04 9.14 6.20
CA ALA A 266 -15.66 10.41 5.80
C ALA A 266 -15.31 11.61 6.70
N ARG A 267 -14.84 11.36 7.94
CA ARG A 267 -14.41 12.40 8.89
C ARG A 267 -12.94 12.79 8.73
N ILE A 268 -12.16 12.02 7.97
CA ILE A 268 -10.74 12.31 7.73
C ILE A 268 -10.63 13.57 6.84
N PRO A 269 -9.82 14.57 7.22
CA PRO A 269 -9.59 15.73 6.38
C PRO A 269 -9.10 15.37 4.96
N GLY A 270 -9.73 16.00 3.96
CA GLY A 270 -9.41 15.81 2.55
C GLY A 270 -10.14 14.65 1.88
N VAL A 271 -11.03 13.93 2.59
CA VAL A 271 -11.88 12.90 1.99
C VAL A 271 -13.01 13.52 1.17
N VAL A 272 -13.22 12.97 -0.02
CA VAL A 272 -14.20 13.42 -1.00
C VAL A 272 -14.98 12.24 -1.59
N LEU A 273 -16.15 12.52 -2.17
CA LEU A 273 -16.90 11.58 -2.98
C LEU A 273 -16.48 11.72 -4.45
N VAL A 274 -16.18 10.60 -5.09
CA VAL A 274 -15.96 10.47 -6.54
C VAL A 274 -17.16 9.71 -7.11
N ASP A 275 -17.79 10.25 -8.14
CA ASP A 275 -19.04 9.72 -8.69
C ASP A 275 -18.83 8.48 -9.58
N SER A 276 -17.62 8.27 -10.09
CA SER A 276 -17.28 7.17 -10.98
C SER A 276 -15.87 6.63 -10.74
N ALA A 277 -15.79 5.42 -10.21
CA ALA A 277 -14.57 4.64 -10.10
C ALA A 277 -14.81 3.19 -10.53
N THR A 278 -13.81 2.56 -11.15
CA THR A 278 -13.90 1.19 -11.66
C THR A 278 -12.88 0.32 -10.94
N ASP A 279 -13.32 -0.81 -10.42
CA ASP A 279 -12.47 -1.79 -9.73
C ASP A 279 -11.70 -2.71 -10.69
N ALA A 280 -10.89 -3.63 -10.15
CA ALA A 280 -10.07 -4.53 -10.95
C ALA A 280 -10.88 -5.57 -11.75
N ALA A 281 -12.16 -5.78 -11.42
CA ALA A 281 -13.08 -6.66 -12.15
C ALA A 281 -13.89 -5.90 -13.22
N GLY A 282 -13.65 -4.60 -13.40
CA GLY A 282 -14.35 -3.77 -14.38
C GLY A 282 -15.72 -3.27 -13.91
N ARG A 283 -16.05 -3.43 -12.63
CA ARG A 283 -17.32 -2.94 -12.05
C ARG A 283 -17.19 -1.46 -11.72
N THR A 284 -18.10 -0.64 -12.24
CA THR A 284 -18.12 0.81 -11.99
C THR A 284 -19.08 1.16 -10.86
N GLY A 285 -18.62 2.01 -9.95
CA GLY A 285 -19.35 2.44 -8.77
C GLY A 285 -19.04 3.88 -8.37
N ILE A 286 -19.43 4.24 -7.16
CA ILE A 286 -19.04 5.49 -6.49
C ILE A 286 -17.85 5.20 -5.55
N ALA A 287 -17.02 6.18 -5.25
CA ALA A 287 -15.90 5.98 -4.33
C ALA A 287 -15.80 7.08 -3.27
N ILE A 288 -15.44 6.67 -2.06
CA ILE A 288 -14.87 7.58 -1.06
C ILE A 288 -13.38 7.63 -1.33
N ALA A 289 -12.80 8.83 -1.46
CA ALA A 289 -11.44 8.98 -1.91
C ALA A 289 -10.65 10.00 -1.10
N ARG A 290 -9.34 9.78 -0.98
CA ARG A 290 -8.40 10.74 -0.39
C ARG A 290 -7.17 10.90 -1.27
N THR A 291 -6.80 12.14 -1.57
CA THR A 291 -5.57 12.44 -2.29
C THR A 291 -4.42 12.69 -1.32
N ASN A 292 -3.33 11.96 -1.47
CA ASN A 292 -2.08 12.21 -0.79
C ASN A 292 -1.35 13.37 -1.46
N ALA A 293 -1.35 14.55 -0.82
CA ALA A 293 -0.70 15.74 -1.37
C ALA A 293 0.81 15.56 -1.62
N ALA A 294 1.50 14.67 -0.88
CA ALA A 294 2.93 14.45 -1.03
C ALA A 294 3.27 13.61 -2.26
N SER A 295 2.46 12.58 -2.57
CA SER A 295 2.72 11.68 -3.70
C SER A 295 1.89 11.99 -4.95
N GLY A 296 0.84 12.81 -4.82
CA GLY A 296 -0.13 13.04 -5.89
C GLY A 296 -1.04 11.85 -6.19
N SER A 297 -0.91 10.74 -5.45
CA SER A 297 -1.77 9.57 -5.58
C SER A 297 -3.09 9.79 -4.84
N ARG A 298 -4.19 9.30 -5.42
CA ARG A 298 -5.49 9.26 -4.77
C ARG A 298 -5.92 7.81 -4.59
N ASP A 299 -6.22 7.46 -3.35
CA ASP A 299 -6.77 6.17 -2.98
C ASP A 299 -8.29 6.26 -2.92
N GLU A 300 -8.95 5.25 -3.45
CA GLU A 300 -10.40 5.21 -3.68
C GLU A 300 -10.95 3.89 -3.15
N ILE A 301 -11.89 3.95 -2.20
CA ILE A 301 -12.67 2.83 -1.70
C ILE A 301 -13.98 2.82 -2.50
N ILE A 302 -14.18 1.77 -3.31
CA ILE A 302 -15.22 1.72 -4.35
C ILE A 302 -16.43 0.92 -3.87
N PHE A 303 -17.62 1.46 -4.11
CA PHE A 303 -18.91 0.89 -3.76
C PHE A 303 -19.82 0.80 -4.96
N ASP A 304 -20.63 -0.25 -5.03
CA ASP A 304 -21.67 -0.37 -6.03
C ASP A 304 -22.65 0.81 -5.95
N ARG A 305 -23.04 1.38 -7.09
CA ARG A 305 -23.86 2.59 -7.11
C ARG A 305 -25.28 2.35 -6.58
N THR A 306 -25.78 1.12 -6.68
CA THR A 306 -27.19 0.79 -6.39
C THR A 306 -27.33 0.12 -5.03
N SER A 307 -26.54 -0.92 -4.79
CA SER A 307 -26.55 -1.71 -3.56
C SER A 307 -25.65 -1.14 -2.47
N TYR A 308 -24.72 -0.24 -2.81
CA TYR A 308 -23.68 0.29 -1.92
C TYR A 308 -22.77 -0.77 -1.31
N ALA A 309 -22.76 -1.99 -1.86
CA ALA A 309 -21.83 -3.03 -1.47
C ALA A 309 -20.39 -2.61 -1.82
N PHE A 310 -19.45 -2.86 -0.92
CA PHE A 310 -18.03 -2.67 -1.20
C PHE A 310 -17.58 -3.56 -2.36
N LEU A 311 -16.98 -2.95 -3.38
CA LEU A 311 -16.49 -3.63 -4.57
C LEU A 311 -14.99 -3.90 -4.50
N GLY A 312 -14.21 -2.92 -4.05
CA GLY A 312 -12.76 -3.00 -4.07
C GLY A 312 -12.12 -1.63 -3.92
N GLU A 313 -10.86 -1.53 -4.30
CA GLU A 313 -10.06 -0.32 -4.12
C GLU A 313 -9.30 0.04 -5.39
N ARG A 314 -8.90 1.30 -5.50
CA ARG A 314 -8.05 1.80 -6.58
C ARG A 314 -7.14 2.91 -6.09
N SER A 315 -5.89 2.89 -6.53
CA SER A 315 -4.97 4.01 -6.44
C SER A 315 -4.74 4.59 -7.83
N VAL A 316 -4.94 5.89 -7.99
CA VAL A 316 -4.79 6.62 -9.25
C VAL A 316 -3.93 7.86 -9.06
N GLN A 317 -2.98 8.08 -9.96
CA GLN A 317 -2.17 9.28 -9.96
C GLN A 317 -3.00 10.49 -10.40
N VAL A 318 -3.08 11.54 -9.59
CA VAL A 318 -3.87 12.76 -9.89
C VAL A 318 -2.98 13.89 -10.42
N THR A 319 -1.76 14.00 -9.92
CA THR A 319 -0.76 14.97 -10.38
C THR A 319 0.48 14.24 -10.88
N GLU A 320 1.22 14.80 -11.84
CA GLU A 320 2.44 14.14 -12.32
C GLU A 320 3.51 14.12 -11.24
N VAL A 321 3.98 12.93 -10.86
CA VAL A 321 5.06 12.75 -9.88
C VAL A 321 5.97 11.63 -10.37
N SER A 322 7.30 11.89 -10.39
CA SER A 322 8.30 10.92 -10.83
C SER A 322 8.03 10.30 -12.21
N GLY A 323 7.43 11.08 -13.12
CA GLY A 323 7.07 10.66 -14.48
C GLY A 323 5.81 9.78 -14.58
N VAL A 324 5.12 9.50 -13.48
CA VAL A 324 3.81 8.85 -13.49
C VAL A 324 2.77 9.90 -13.88
N LYS A 325 2.12 9.72 -15.03
CA LYS A 325 1.19 10.70 -15.59
C LYS A 325 -0.13 10.73 -14.80
N PRO A 326 -0.81 11.89 -14.72
CA PRO A 326 -2.18 11.95 -14.25
C PRO A 326 -3.09 10.95 -14.96
N GLY A 327 -3.97 10.31 -14.21
CA GLY A 327 -4.87 9.26 -14.69
C GLY A 327 -4.30 7.85 -14.62
N THR A 328 -2.99 7.69 -14.38
CA THR A 328 -2.38 6.36 -14.31
C THR A 328 -2.88 5.61 -13.09
N VAL A 329 -3.50 4.44 -13.30
CA VAL A 329 -3.90 3.54 -12.21
C VAL A 329 -2.69 2.71 -11.79
N THR A 330 -2.30 2.83 -10.52
CA THR A 330 -1.11 2.18 -9.96
C THR A 330 -1.45 0.97 -9.10
N ALA A 331 -2.67 0.90 -8.57
CA ALA A 331 -3.18 -0.29 -7.92
C ALA A 331 -4.69 -0.39 -8.15
N SER A 332 -5.22 -1.60 -8.28
CA SER A 332 -6.64 -1.86 -8.27
C SER A 332 -6.94 -3.24 -7.72
N THR A 333 -7.99 -3.34 -6.92
CA THR A 333 -8.49 -4.58 -6.36
C THR A 333 -10.00 -4.67 -6.56
N ALA A 334 -10.52 -5.89 -6.62
CA ALA A 334 -11.94 -6.18 -6.63
C ALA A 334 -12.20 -7.40 -5.75
N VAL A 335 -12.97 -7.25 -4.67
CA VAL A 335 -13.42 -8.37 -3.86
C VAL A 335 -14.64 -9.00 -4.55
N LEU A 336 -14.52 -10.30 -4.85
CA LEU A 336 -15.52 -11.07 -5.57
C LEU A 336 -16.36 -11.91 -4.61
N LYS A 337 -15.71 -12.49 -3.59
CA LYS A 337 -16.38 -13.39 -2.66
C LYS A 337 -15.72 -13.35 -1.29
N ARG A 338 -16.56 -13.45 -0.25
CA ARG A 338 -16.15 -13.78 1.12
C ARG A 338 -16.95 -14.98 1.60
N ALA A 339 -16.31 -15.92 2.29
CA ALA A 339 -16.98 -17.10 2.83
C ALA A 339 -16.20 -17.71 4.00
N ALA A 340 -16.86 -18.60 4.75
CA ALA A 340 -16.19 -19.45 5.72
C ALA A 340 -15.75 -20.75 5.02
N THR A 341 -14.55 -21.25 5.33
CA THR A 341 -14.11 -22.58 4.90
C THR A 341 -13.60 -23.39 6.08
N ASP A 342 -13.75 -24.71 5.99
CA ASP A 342 -13.33 -25.63 7.06
C ASP A 342 -11.83 -25.96 7.02
N ALA A 343 -11.15 -25.59 5.93
CA ALA A 343 -9.72 -25.77 5.76
C ALA A 343 -9.12 -24.64 4.92
N PRO A 344 -7.83 -24.31 5.13
CA PRO A 344 -7.11 -23.40 4.26
C PRO A 344 -6.83 -24.06 2.90
N GLY A 345 -6.77 -23.26 1.83
CA GLY A 345 -6.51 -23.75 0.46
C GLY A 345 -7.67 -24.50 -0.20
N ILE A 346 -8.77 -24.75 0.52
CA ILE A 346 -9.99 -25.37 -0.01
C ILE A 346 -11.02 -24.28 -0.31
N ARG A 347 -11.54 -24.26 -1.54
CA ARG A 347 -12.53 -23.27 -1.97
C ARG A 347 -13.90 -23.56 -1.33
N PRO A 348 -14.72 -22.53 -1.05
CA PRO A 348 -16.07 -22.75 -0.56
C PRO A 348 -16.92 -23.49 -1.60
N GLY A 349 -17.60 -24.57 -1.19
CA GLY A 349 -18.50 -25.35 -2.04
C GLY A 349 -17.86 -26.53 -2.78
N THR A 350 -16.55 -26.76 -2.65
CA THR A 350 -15.93 -28.04 -3.04
C THR A 350 -16.12 -29.02 -1.89
N ALA A 351 -17.07 -29.96 -2.01
CA ALA A 351 -17.20 -31.06 -1.07
C ALA A 351 -15.89 -31.88 -1.08
N GLN A 352 -15.36 -32.21 0.10
CA GLN A 352 -14.28 -33.20 0.21
C GLN A 352 -14.82 -34.54 -0.31
N ALA A 353 -14.18 -35.06 -1.36
CA ALA A 353 -14.34 -36.45 -1.78
C ALA A 353 -13.50 -37.35 -0.87
#